data_AF-A0A2D4PGV8-F1
#
_entry.id   AF-A0A2D4PGV8-F1
#
_cell.length_a   1.000
_cell.length_b   1.000
_cell.length_c   1.000
_cell.angle_alpha   90.00
_cell.angle_beta   90.00
_cell.angle_gamma   90.00
#
_symmetry.space_group_name_H-M   'P 1'
#
loop_
_entity.id
_entity.type
_entity.pdbx_description
1 polymer ?
#
loop_
_entity_poly.entity_id
_entity_poly.type
_entity_poly.pdbx_seq_one_letter_code
_entity_poly.pdbx_strand_id
1 'polypeptide(L)'
;CFTLRSTLVVHQRRHTGEKPYECPECEKRFVNSSELRNHQNWHKGELPHRCGECGKCFITPAHVQIHQRIHTGEKPYKCGECAKCFSQKQHLGSHQSIHTGEKPYSCVECGKCFVSRRSFWSHNTTHTGEKPHQCIDCGRFYSTTSALKSHVKIHTGEKNYKCLDCGRAFAHSCSLLSHSRTHTGEKPH
;
A
#
# COMPACT_ATOMS: atom_id res chain seq x y z
N CYS A 1 2.38 11.12 -31.59
CA CYS A 1 2.76 12.34 -32.35
C CYS A 1 3.24 13.39 -31.34
N PHE A 2 4.47 13.89 -31.45
CA PHE A 2 5.02 14.93 -30.55
C PHE A 2 4.96 16.28 -31.25
N THR A 3 4.34 17.27 -30.61
CA THR A 3 4.18 18.62 -31.16
C THR A 3 5.40 19.52 -30.91
N LEU A 4 6.31 19.11 -30.02
CA LEU A 4 7.51 19.86 -29.66
C LEU A 4 8.75 18.96 -29.68
N ARG A 5 9.88 19.47 -30.19
CA ARG A 5 11.16 18.74 -30.20
C ARG A 5 11.63 18.38 -28.79
N SER A 6 11.45 19.27 -27.82
CA SER A 6 11.83 19.03 -26.42
C SER A 6 11.09 17.85 -25.79
N THR A 7 9.81 17.65 -26.12
CA THR A 7 9.02 16.52 -25.61
C THR A 7 9.42 15.20 -26.28
N LEU A 8 9.78 15.24 -27.56
CA LEU A 8 10.35 14.09 -28.26
C LEU A 8 11.71 13.66 -27.66
N VAL A 9 12.60 14.61 -27.37
CA VAL A 9 13.91 14.30 -26.77
C VAL A 9 13.74 13.67 -25.39
N VAL A 10 12.89 14.24 -24.53
CA VAL A 10 12.60 13.65 -23.21
C VAL A 10 11.96 12.26 -23.35
N HIS A 11 11.11 12.05 -24.36
CA HIS A 11 10.57 10.73 -24.64
C HIS A 11 11.65 9.73 -25.04
N GLN A 12 12.57 10.10 -25.93
CA GLN A 12 13.68 9.25 -26.36
C GLN A 12 14.56 8.82 -25.19
N ARG A 13 14.84 9.72 -24.25
CA ARG A 13 15.62 9.41 -23.03
C ARG A 13 15.02 8.30 -22.18
N ARG A 14 13.71 8.07 -22.26
CA ARG A 14 13.06 6.95 -21.54
C ARG A 14 13.38 5.58 -22.15
N HIS A 15 13.71 5.54 -23.44
CA HIS A 15 14.14 4.31 -24.13
C HIS A 15 15.64 4.07 -23.96
N THR A 16 16.45 5.14 -24.03
CA THR A 16 17.90 5.03 -23.89
C THR A 16 18.38 4.94 -22.43
N GLY A 17 17.51 5.27 -21.46
CA GLY A 17 17.86 5.30 -20.04
C GLY A 17 18.68 6.51 -19.62
N GLU A 18 18.92 7.46 -20.53
CA GLU A 18 19.68 8.68 -20.28
C GLU A 18 18.99 9.53 -19.21
N LYS A 19 19.72 9.84 -18.13
CA LYS A 19 19.24 10.64 -17.00
C LYS A 19 20.22 11.78 -16.70
N PRO A 20 20.14 12.90 -17.43
CA PRO A 20 21.13 13.97 -17.31
C PRO A 20 21.07 14.75 -16.00
N TYR A 21 19.93 14.71 -15.30
CA TYR A 21 19.67 15.59 -14.16
C TYR A 21 19.96 14.85 -12.86
N GLU A 22 21.01 15.23 -12.15
CA GLU A 22 21.43 14.59 -10.90
C GLU A 22 21.00 15.39 -9.67
N CYS A 23 20.59 14.69 -8.62
CA CYS A 23 20.28 15.27 -7.34
C CYS A 23 21.56 15.48 -6.52
N PRO A 24 21.87 16.72 -6.10
CA PRO A 24 23.09 17.00 -5.33
C PRO A 24 23.06 16.42 -3.92
N GLU A 25 21.89 16.01 -3.41
CA GLU A 25 21.72 15.51 -2.04
C GLU A 25 21.77 13.98 -1.92
N CYS A 26 21.49 13.24 -2.99
CA CYS A 26 21.47 11.76 -2.94
C CYS A 26 21.87 11.06 -4.24
N GLU A 27 22.55 11.76 -5.15
CA GLU A 27 23.13 11.24 -6.40
C GLU A 27 22.11 10.60 -7.37
N LYS A 28 20.81 10.66 -7.06
CA LYS A 28 19.74 10.12 -7.91
C LYS A 28 19.63 10.93 -9.19
N ARG A 29 19.51 10.22 -10.31
CA ARG A 29 19.42 10.83 -11.65
C ARG A 29 18.03 10.74 -12.25
N PHE A 30 17.62 11.78 -12.96
CA PHE A 30 16.30 12.00 -13.53
C PHE A 30 16.36 12.34 -15.02
N VAL A 31 15.27 12.08 -15.74
CA VAL A 31 15.21 12.20 -17.21
C VAL A 31 15.05 13.66 -17.64
N ASN A 32 14.41 14.47 -16.80
CA ASN A 32 14.17 15.89 -17.02
C ASN A 32 14.28 16.70 -15.70
N SER A 33 14.38 18.03 -15.82
CA SER A 33 14.51 18.94 -14.69
C SER A 33 13.27 19.00 -13.78
N SER A 34 12.07 18.81 -14.34
CA SER A 34 10.82 18.79 -13.57
C SER A 34 10.76 17.60 -12.60
N GLU A 35 11.22 16.42 -13.02
CA GLU A 35 11.35 15.23 -12.17
C GLU A 35 12.37 15.45 -11.05
N LEU A 36 13.53 16.03 -11.36
CA LEU A 36 14.53 16.38 -10.36
C LEU A 36 13.96 17.37 -9.33
N ARG A 37 13.27 18.43 -9.78
CA ARG A 37 12.64 19.40 -8.88
C ARG A 37 11.62 18.74 -7.95
N ASN A 38 10.73 17.91 -8.48
CA ASN A 38 9.75 17.17 -7.67
C ASN A 38 10.45 16.26 -6.65
N HIS A 39 11.58 15.67 -7.00
CA HIS A 39 12.38 14.89 -6.09
C HIS A 39 13.05 15.75 -5.00
N GLN A 40 13.58 16.93 -5.33
CA GLN A 40 14.13 17.86 -4.35
C GLN A 40 13.07 18.37 -3.35
N ASN A 41 11.82 18.53 -3.79
CA ASN A 41 10.72 18.87 -2.88
C ASN A 41 10.54 17.82 -1.79
N TRP A 42 10.82 16.54 -2.06
CA TRP A 42 10.80 15.49 -1.04
C TRP A 42 11.88 15.69 0.03
N HIS A 43 13.10 16.08 -0.36
CA HIS A 43 14.19 16.40 0.57
C HIS A 43 13.83 17.57 1.48
N LYS A 44 13.17 18.59 0.94
CA LYS A 44 12.75 19.79 1.68
C LYS A 44 11.44 19.61 2.47
N GLY A 45 10.75 18.48 2.29
CA GLY A 45 9.39 18.29 2.81
C GLY A 45 8.34 19.23 2.20
N GLU A 46 8.64 19.84 1.05
CA GLU A 46 7.72 20.73 0.36
C GLU A 46 6.67 19.91 -0.39
N LEU A 47 5.39 20.16 -0.08
CA LEU A 47 4.25 19.51 -0.71
C LEU A 47 3.33 20.60 -1.29
N PRO A 48 3.64 21.17 -2.47
CA PRO A 48 3.02 22.41 -2.94
C PRO A 48 1.52 22.27 -3.25
N HIS A 49 1.03 21.06 -3.49
CA HIS A 49 -0.32 20.84 -3.98
C HIS A 49 -1.22 20.31 -2.86
N ARG A 50 -2.15 21.14 -2.39
CA ARG A 50 -3.09 20.81 -1.31
C ARG A 50 -4.41 20.28 -1.85
N CYS A 51 -4.95 19.24 -1.22
CA CYS A 51 -6.33 18.79 -1.39
C CYS A 51 -7.29 19.75 -0.69
N GLY A 52 -8.26 20.29 -1.41
CA GLY A 52 -9.24 21.24 -0.86
C GLY A 52 -10.19 20.63 0.19
N GLU A 53 -10.42 19.32 0.15
CA GLU A 53 -11.42 18.67 1.02
C GLU A 53 -10.85 18.24 2.39
N CYS A 54 -9.61 17.75 2.44
CA CYS A 54 -8.99 17.27 3.68
C CYS A 54 -7.66 17.94 4.04
N GLY A 55 -7.21 18.92 3.27
CA GLY A 55 -5.99 19.67 3.54
C GLY A 55 -4.68 18.90 3.32
N LYS A 56 -4.73 17.61 2.92
CA LYS A 56 -3.53 16.81 2.63
C LYS A 56 -2.74 17.39 1.46
N CYS A 57 -1.43 17.44 1.60
CA CYS A 57 -0.53 18.01 0.60
C CYS A 57 0.24 16.94 -0.19
N PHE A 58 0.58 17.25 -1.44
CA PHE A 58 1.21 16.35 -2.41
C PHE A 58 2.29 17.08 -3.22
N ILE A 59 3.26 16.31 -3.72
CA ILE A 59 4.38 16.83 -4.54
C ILE A 59 3.91 17.27 -5.93
N THR A 60 2.89 16.63 -6.49
CA THR A 60 2.42 16.91 -7.85
C THR A 60 0.89 17.03 -7.90
N PRO A 61 0.33 17.79 -8.85
CA PRO A 61 -1.12 17.94 -8.98
C PRO A 61 -1.80 16.63 -9.42
N ALA A 62 -1.11 15.79 -10.20
CA ALA A 62 -1.61 14.46 -10.56
C ALA A 62 -1.86 13.58 -9.34
N HIS A 63 -1.00 13.66 -8.31
CA HIS A 63 -1.22 12.94 -7.05
C HIS A 63 -2.43 13.48 -6.27
N VAL A 64 -2.71 14.79 -6.33
CA VAL A 64 -3.95 15.37 -5.76
C VAL A 64 -5.18 14.80 -6.46
N GLN A 65 -5.19 14.76 -7.80
CA GLN A 65 -6.31 14.22 -8.57
C GLN A 65 -6.58 12.74 -8.25
N ILE A 66 -5.51 11.93 -8.17
CA ILE A 66 -5.64 10.52 -7.78
C ILE A 66 -6.16 10.40 -6.34
N HIS A 67 -5.69 11.26 -5.43
CA HIS A 67 -6.13 11.29 -4.04
C HIS A 67 -7.61 11.68 -3.90
N GLN A 68 -8.09 12.65 -4.69
CA GLN A 68 -9.50 13.10 -4.68
C GLN A 68 -10.48 11.96 -4.93
N ARG A 69 -10.07 10.89 -5.62
CA ARG A 69 -10.91 9.68 -5.80
C ARG A 69 -11.30 8.99 -4.49
N ILE A 70 -10.58 9.23 -3.40
CA ILE A 70 -10.96 8.74 -2.07
C ILE A 70 -12.19 9.48 -1.55
N HIS A 71 -12.33 10.75 -1.89
CA HIS A 71 -13.48 11.55 -1.48
C HIS A 71 -14.69 11.33 -2.37
N THR A 72 -14.48 11.30 -3.68
CA THR A 72 -15.57 11.09 -4.66
C THR A 72 -16.01 9.63 -4.76
N GLY A 73 -15.19 8.69 -4.28
CA GLY A 73 -15.41 7.25 -4.46
C GLY A 73 -15.18 6.75 -5.88
N GLU A 74 -14.65 7.59 -6.78
CA GLU A 74 -14.44 7.26 -8.19
C GLU A 74 -13.49 6.06 -8.35
N LYS A 75 -13.94 5.05 -9.10
CA LYS A 75 -13.17 3.83 -9.40
C LYS A 75 -13.16 3.55 -10.92
N PRO A 76 -12.34 4.28 -11.69
CA PRO A 76 -12.39 4.23 -13.15
C PRO A 76 -11.96 2.88 -13.74
N TYR A 77 -11.15 2.12 -13.00
CA TYR A 77 -10.50 0.92 -13.51
C TYR A 77 -11.32 -0.31 -13.12
N LYS A 78 -12.08 -0.85 -14.07
CA LYS A 78 -12.93 -2.03 -13.88
C LYS A 78 -12.17 -3.30 -14.21
N CYS A 79 -12.37 -4.36 -13.41
CA CYS A 79 -11.95 -5.69 -13.77
C CYS A 79 -12.87 -6.24 -14.88
N GLY A 80 -12.30 -6.87 -15.90
CA GLY A 80 -13.09 -7.54 -16.94
C GLY A 80 -13.66 -8.89 -16.51
N GLU A 81 -13.09 -9.50 -15.46
CA GLU A 81 -13.39 -10.87 -15.03
C GLU A 81 -14.27 -10.91 -13.77
N CYS A 82 -14.48 -9.78 -13.11
CA CYS A 82 -15.42 -9.66 -11.99
C CYS A 82 -15.94 -8.22 -11.83
N ALA A 83 -16.93 -8.03 -10.95
CA ALA A 83 -17.54 -6.72 -10.72
C ALA A 83 -16.65 -5.71 -9.94
N LYS A 84 -15.40 -6.07 -9.59
CA LYS A 84 -14.54 -5.19 -8.79
C LYS A 84 -13.99 -4.04 -9.62
N CYS A 85 -14.04 -2.85 -9.01
CA CYS A 85 -13.51 -1.61 -9.57
C CYS A 85 -12.44 -1.02 -8.66
N PHE A 86 -11.46 -0.33 -9.25
CA PHE A 86 -10.30 0.22 -8.58
C PHE A 86 -10.13 1.70 -8.92
N SER A 87 -9.62 2.48 -7.96
CA SER A 87 -9.31 3.91 -8.15
C SER A 87 -7.99 4.14 -8.89
N GLN A 88 -7.15 3.12 -9.05
CA GLN A 88 -5.85 3.21 -9.71
C GLN A 88 -5.55 1.97 -10.57
N LYS A 89 -4.93 2.18 -11.73
CA LYS A 89 -4.58 1.13 -12.70
C LYS A 89 -3.68 0.04 -12.09
N GLN A 90 -2.68 0.45 -11.31
CA GLN A 90 -1.76 -0.49 -10.67
C GLN A 90 -2.47 -1.48 -9.73
N HIS A 91 -3.51 -1.02 -9.02
CA HIS A 91 -4.30 -1.90 -8.16
C HIS A 91 -5.14 -2.89 -8.96
N LEU A 92 -5.69 -2.48 -10.10
CA LEU A 92 -6.34 -3.40 -11.04
C LEU A 92 -5.34 -4.45 -11.56
N GLY A 93 -4.14 -4.04 -11.98
CA GLY A 93 -3.12 -4.96 -12.46
C GLY A 93 -2.70 -5.99 -11.41
N SER A 94 -2.46 -5.56 -10.16
CA SER A 94 -2.20 -6.48 -9.04
C SER A 94 -3.41 -7.34 -8.67
N HIS A 95 -4.63 -6.91 -8.96
CA HIS A 95 -5.82 -7.71 -8.73
C HIS A 95 -6.00 -8.80 -9.79
N GLN A 96 -5.68 -8.51 -11.05
CA GLN A 96 -5.81 -9.46 -12.16
C GLN A 96 -4.98 -10.73 -11.96
N SER A 97 -3.85 -10.65 -11.24
CA SER A 97 -3.03 -11.83 -10.90
C SER A 97 -3.78 -12.86 -10.05
N ILE A 98 -4.89 -12.48 -9.41
CA ILE A 98 -5.76 -13.41 -8.67
C ILE A 98 -6.54 -14.30 -9.64
N HIS A 99 -6.94 -13.76 -10.79
CA HIS A 99 -7.70 -14.51 -11.77
C HIS A 99 -6.80 -15.39 -12.64
N THR A 100 -5.64 -14.88 -13.04
CA THR A 100 -4.67 -15.66 -13.82
C THR A 100 -3.93 -16.70 -12.97
N GLY A 101 -3.96 -16.56 -11.64
CA GLY A 101 -3.17 -17.38 -10.73
C GLY A 101 -1.67 -17.10 -10.79
N GLU A 102 -1.23 -16.09 -11.55
CA GLU A 102 0.17 -15.72 -11.66
C GLU A 102 0.72 -15.27 -10.31
N LYS A 103 1.83 -15.89 -9.91
CA LYS A 103 2.55 -15.58 -8.68
C LYS A 103 4.00 -15.26 -9.02
N PRO A 104 4.30 -14.01 -9.44
CA PRO A 104 5.61 -13.65 -9.96
C PRO A 104 6.74 -13.73 -8.93
N TYR A 105 6.40 -13.81 -7.65
CA TYR A 105 7.36 -13.76 -6.55
C TYR A 105 7.44 -15.13 -5.87
N SER A 106 8.52 -15.86 -6.09
CA SER A 106 8.78 -17.18 -5.48
C SER A 106 9.83 -17.08 -4.38
N CYS A 107 9.57 -17.76 -3.27
CA CYS A 107 10.56 -17.99 -2.21
C CYS A 107 11.45 -19.17 -2.59
N VAL A 108 12.75 -18.94 -2.72
CA VAL A 108 13.72 -19.98 -3.05
C VAL A 108 13.86 -20.98 -1.90
N GLU A 109 13.74 -20.54 -0.65
CA GLU A 109 13.94 -21.40 0.52
C GLU A 109 12.83 -22.43 0.73
N CYS A 110 11.57 -22.09 0.44
CA CYS A 110 10.43 -23.00 0.66
C CYS A 110 9.51 -23.21 -0.55
N GLY A 111 9.85 -22.66 -1.71
CA GLY A 111 9.07 -22.79 -2.94
C GLY A 111 7.72 -22.06 -2.95
N LYS A 112 7.35 -21.34 -1.89
CA LYS A 112 6.07 -20.61 -1.83
C LYS A 112 6.05 -19.44 -2.80
N CYS A 113 4.98 -19.35 -3.58
CA CYS A 113 4.78 -18.27 -4.54
C CYS A 113 3.71 -17.28 -4.08
N PHE A 114 3.91 -16.00 -4.38
CA PHE A 114 3.08 -14.88 -3.95
C PHE A 114 2.68 -14.00 -5.14
N VAL A 115 1.45 -13.48 -5.08
CA VAL A 115 0.90 -12.54 -6.07
C VAL A 115 1.47 -11.12 -5.92
N SER A 116 1.98 -10.76 -4.74
CA SER A 116 2.48 -9.41 -4.46
C SER A 116 3.86 -9.43 -3.83
N ARG A 117 4.69 -8.45 -4.23
CA ARG A 117 6.03 -8.23 -3.67
C ARG A 117 5.98 -8.05 -2.15
N ARG A 118 5.00 -7.30 -1.63
CA ARG A 118 4.87 -7.06 -0.19
C ARG A 118 4.65 -8.35 0.59
N SER A 119 3.75 -9.21 0.11
CA SER A 119 3.48 -10.51 0.72
C SER A 119 4.71 -11.41 0.71
N PHE A 120 5.43 -11.42 -0.42
CA PHE A 120 6.70 -12.14 -0.55
C PHE A 120 7.77 -11.65 0.44
N TRP A 121 8.02 -10.34 0.54
CA TRP A 121 8.98 -9.79 1.49
C TRP A 121 8.60 -10.06 2.94
N SER A 122 7.32 -9.89 3.28
CA SER A 122 6.83 -10.22 4.63
C SER A 122 7.01 -11.70 4.95
N HIS A 123 6.83 -12.59 3.98
CA HIS A 123 7.12 -14.00 4.17
C HIS A 123 8.62 -14.26 4.33
N ASN A 124 9.47 -13.58 3.56
CA ASN A 124 10.92 -13.79 3.67
C ASN A 124 11.46 -13.51 5.08
N THR A 125 10.86 -12.55 5.80
CA THR A 125 11.21 -12.29 7.21
C THR A 125 10.94 -13.47 8.16
N THR A 126 10.08 -14.43 7.78
CA THR A 126 9.84 -15.63 8.60
C THR A 126 11.01 -16.61 8.54
N HIS A 127 11.80 -16.54 7.46
CA HIS A 127 13.00 -17.35 7.28
C HIS A 127 14.20 -16.77 8.01
N THR A 128 14.40 -15.45 7.89
CA THR A 128 15.50 -14.75 8.57
C THR A 128 15.26 -14.58 10.07
N GLY A 129 14.02 -14.74 10.54
CA GLY A 129 13.64 -14.48 11.93
C GLY A 129 13.62 -12.99 12.29
N GLU A 130 13.84 -12.10 11.31
CA GLU A 130 13.84 -10.66 11.52
C GLU A 130 12.46 -10.17 11.99
N LYS A 131 12.45 -9.55 13.17
CA LYS A 131 11.26 -8.93 13.74
C LYS A 131 11.55 -7.46 14.03
N PRO A 132 11.57 -6.59 13.00
CA PRO A 132 12.03 -5.21 13.15
C PRO A 132 11.11 -4.32 13.97
N HIS A 133 9.91 -4.80 14.33
CA HIS A 133 8.88 -3.98 14.99
C HIS A 133 8.75 -4.34 16.46
N GLN A 134 9.30 -3.52 17.35
CA GLN A 134 9.20 -3.69 18.80
C GLN A 134 7.94 -3.01 19.35
N CYS A 135 7.26 -3.68 20.28
CA CYS A 135 6.26 -3.07 21.16
C CYS A 135 6.96 -2.35 22.31
N ILE A 136 6.69 -1.06 22.47
CA ILE A 136 7.32 -0.24 23.51
C ILE A 136 6.80 -0.64 24.90
N ASP A 137 5.52 -1.01 25.01
CA ASP A 137 4.88 -1.31 26.29
C ASP A 137 5.39 -2.62 26.93
N CYS A 138 5.78 -3.62 26.12
CA CYS A 138 6.16 -4.95 26.63
C CYS A 138 7.44 -5.52 26.03
N GLY A 139 8.14 -4.78 25.17
CA GLY A 139 9.40 -5.18 24.54
C GLY A 139 9.28 -6.27 23.47
N ARG A 140 8.09 -6.81 23.18
CA ARG A 140 7.92 -7.90 22.21
C ARG A 140 8.13 -7.44 20.78
N PHE A 141 8.77 -8.30 19.97
CA PHE A 141 9.05 -8.02 18.57
C PHE A 141 8.08 -8.73 17.62
N TYR A 142 7.78 -8.09 16.49
CA TYR A 142 6.86 -8.54 15.45
C TYR A 142 7.50 -8.41 14.05
N SER A 143 7.15 -9.33 13.16
CA SER A 143 7.62 -9.34 11.76
C SER A 143 6.90 -8.33 10.87
N THR A 144 5.71 -7.85 11.29
CA THR A 144 4.95 -6.86 10.53
C THR A 144 4.36 -5.77 11.43
N THR A 145 4.22 -4.57 10.87
CA THR A 145 3.56 -3.44 11.54
C THR A 145 2.09 -3.73 11.89
N SER A 146 1.38 -4.48 11.05
CA SER A 146 -0.02 -4.88 11.30
C SER A 146 -0.14 -5.80 12.51
N ALA A 147 0.80 -6.73 12.69
CA ALA A 147 0.84 -7.61 13.86
C ALA A 147 1.13 -6.81 15.14
N LEU A 148 2.09 -5.88 15.10
CA LEU A 148 2.35 -4.97 16.21
C LEU A 148 1.13 -4.11 16.56
N LYS A 149 0.51 -3.45 15.58
CA LYS A 149 -0.71 -2.64 15.80
C LYS A 149 -1.85 -3.44 16.41
N SER A 150 -2.02 -4.68 15.96
CA SER A 150 -3.03 -5.58 16.54
C SER A 150 -2.69 -5.93 17.98
N HIS A 151 -1.42 -6.18 18.27
CA HIS A 151 -0.95 -6.46 19.64
C HIS A 151 -1.14 -5.27 20.59
N VAL A 152 -0.82 -4.05 20.17
CA VAL A 152 -0.94 -2.83 21.01
C VAL A 152 -2.37 -2.62 21.53
N LYS A 153 -3.40 -3.15 20.85
CA LYS A 153 -4.79 -3.13 21.34
C LYS A 153 -4.98 -3.85 22.67
N ILE A 154 -4.10 -4.78 23.00
CA ILE A 154 -4.13 -5.50 24.28
C ILE A 154 -3.74 -4.56 25.43
N HIS A 155 -2.77 -3.66 25.21
CA HIS A 155 -2.31 -2.71 26.22
C HIS A 155 -3.27 -1.54 26.40
N THR A 156 -3.84 -1.05 25.31
CA THR A 156 -4.79 0.07 25.34
C THR A 156 -6.19 -0.35 25.80
N GLY A 157 -6.50 -1.66 25.79
CA GLY A 157 -7.83 -2.17 26.10
C GLY A 157 -8.89 -1.79 25.06
N GLU A 158 -8.50 -1.26 23.89
CA GLU A 158 -9.41 -0.86 22.82
C GLU A 158 -10.24 -2.04 22.32
N LYS A 159 -11.55 -2.00 22.60
CA LYS A 159 -12.52 -3.01 22.19
C LYS A 159 -13.53 -2.42 21.21
N ASN A 160 -13.11 -2.30 19.96
CA ASN A 160 -13.87 -1.62 18.91
C ASN A 160 -14.96 -2.49 18.28
N TYR A 161 -15.00 -3.79 18.59
CA TYR A 161 -15.95 -4.73 17.99
C TYR A 161 -16.98 -5.17 19.04
N LYS A 162 -18.19 -4.61 18.97
CA LYS A 162 -19.28 -4.93 19.90
C LYS A 162 -20.22 -5.96 19.28
N CYS A 163 -20.58 -6.97 20.07
CA CYS A 163 -21.68 -7.89 19.75
C CYS A 163 -23.01 -7.15 19.95
N LEU A 164 -23.87 -7.21 18.94
CA LEU A 164 -25.18 -6.56 19.00
C LEU A 164 -26.18 -7.35 19.87
N ASP A 165 -26.02 -8.68 19.94
CA ASP A 165 -26.93 -9.54 20.69
C ASP A 165 -26.74 -9.45 22.21
N CYS A 166 -25.50 -9.27 22.68
CA CYS A 166 -25.19 -9.28 24.12
C CYS A 166 -24.36 -8.07 24.60
N GLY A 167 -24.02 -7.13 23.72
CA GLY A 167 -23.25 -5.93 24.06
C GLY A 167 -21.75 -6.16 24.33
N ARG A 168 -21.26 -7.41 24.34
CA ARG A 168 -19.87 -7.73 24.68
C ARG A 168 -18.91 -7.19 23.62
N ALA A 169 -17.84 -6.54 24.08
CA ALA A 169 -16.86 -5.89 23.22
C ALA A 169 -15.54 -6.69 23.12
N PHE A 170 -14.96 -6.72 21.93
CA PHE A 170 -13.77 -7.47 21.57
C PHE A 170 -12.73 -6.57 20.90
N ALA A 171 -11.45 -6.89 21.08
CA ALA A 171 -10.33 -6.16 20.48
C ALA A 171 -10.15 -6.47 18.97
N HIS A 172 -10.61 -7.66 18.54
CA HIS A 172 -10.49 -8.14 17.15
C HIS A 172 -11.83 -8.61 16.59
N SER A 173 -12.04 -8.40 15.29
CA SER A 173 -13.25 -8.84 14.58
C SER A 173 -13.38 -10.37 14.53
N CYS A 174 -12.27 -11.10 14.41
CA CYS A 174 -12.29 -12.56 14.44
C CYS A 174 -12.78 -13.12 15.79
N SER A 175 -12.42 -12.45 16.90
CA SER A 175 -12.92 -12.80 18.23
C SER A 175 -14.42 -12.53 18.34
N LEU A 176 -14.91 -11.42 17.79
CA LEU A 176 -16.35 -11.14 17.70
C LEU A 176 -17.07 -12.19 16.84
N LEU A 177 -16.51 -12.55 15.67
CA LEU A 177 -17.11 -13.55 14.78
C LEU A 177 -17.17 -14.94 15.42
N SER A 178 -16.11 -15.34 16.13
CA SER A 178 -16.12 -16.58 16.90
C SER A 178 -17.13 -16.55 18.04
N HIS A 179 -17.33 -15.38 18.66
CA HIS A 179 -18.33 -15.20 19.69
C HIS A 179 -19.75 -15.17 19.12
N SER A 180 -20.01 -14.52 18.00
CA SER A 180 -21.36 -14.46 17.43
C SER A 180 -21.89 -15.84 17.06
N ARG A 181 -21.01 -16.78 16.70
CA ARG A 181 -21.35 -18.20 16.49
C ARG A 181 -21.91 -18.89 17.73
N THR A 182 -21.61 -18.40 18.94
CA THR A 182 -22.22 -18.93 20.17
C THR A 182 -23.68 -18.54 20.32
N HIS A 183 -24.12 -17.48 19.64
CA HIS A 183 -25.54 -17.07 19.62
C HIS A 183 -26.34 -17.80 18.53
N THR A 184 -25.70 -18.09 17.39
CA THR A 184 -26.37 -18.75 16.25
C THR A 184 -26.30 -20.28 16.30
N GLY A 185 -25.51 -20.87 17.20
CA GLY A 185 -25.37 -22.33 17.34
C GLY A 185 -24.61 -23.01 16.19
N GLU A 186 -23.99 -22.25 15.28
CA GLU A 186 -23.24 -22.79 14.15
C GLU A 186 -21.86 -23.32 14.63
N LYS A 187 -21.71 -24.64 14.67
CA LYS A 187 -20.42 -25.31 14.92
C LYS A 187 -19.45 -25.12 13.73
N PRO A 188 -18.14 -24.93 13.94
CA PRO A 188 -17.17 -24.84 12.86
C PRO A 188 -17.03 -26.18 12.13
N HIS A 189 -16.85 -26.10 10.81
CA HIS A 189 -16.52 -27.22 9.92
C HIS A 189 -15.02 -27.46 9.86
#